data_AF-A0A7S0NH17-F1
#
_entry.id   AF-A0A7S0NH17-F1
#
_cell.length_a   1.000
_cell.length_b   1.000
_cell.length_c   1.000
_cell.angle_alpha   90.00
_cell.angle_beta   90.00
_cell.angle_gamma   90.00
#
_symmetry.space_group_name_H-M   'P 1'
#
loop_
_entity.id
_entity.type
_entity.pdbx_description
1 polymer ?
#
loop_
_entity_poly.entity_id
_entity_poly.type
_entity_poly.pdbx_seq_one_letter_code
_entity_poly.pdbx_strand_id
1 'polypeptide(L)'
;GAQEFALKPMNCPGHCLMFKHRKRSYRELPMRLCDFGVLHRNELSGALTGLTRVRRFQQDDAHIFCMVSQIKAEVAGVLDMIATVYGFLGMSFALKLSTRPENFLGEVEVWDKAEALMTEALNEYSGVSGHAWSLNPGDGAFYGPKIDVQVFDALKRPHQCATVQLDFVQPMRFDLKYQAPASLTAAAEGAAAEEGGAPEKKAELFERPVMIHRAVLGSVERMIAILTEHFAGKWPFFLSPRQVQVVPVSKIYIDYALEVQKKLNGAGFFCDVDTSCRTLNKMVRESQLAQYNYILVVGATEAEAGTANVRTRDNEVHGTKSIDDLIAEFTQMAADHK
;
A
#
# COMPACT_ATOMS: atom_id res chain seq x y z
N GLY A 1 -41.63 -6.74 -1.28
CA GLY A 1 -40.83 -7.32 -0.18
C GLY A 1 -39.65 -6.42 0.10
N ALA A 2 -39.13 -6.41 1.33
CA ALA A 2 -37.90 -5.69 1.63
C ALA A 2 -36.74 -6.31 0.83
N GLN A 3 -35.92 -5.48 0.20
CA GLN A 3 -34.78 -5.93 -0.57
C GLN A 3 -33.69 -6.45 0.38
N GLU A 4 -33.09 -7.59 0.03
CA GLU A 4 -31.98 -8.17 0.78
C GLU A 4 -30.67 -7.47 0.39
N PHE A 5 -29.83 -7.13 1.38
CA PHE A 5 -28.56 -6.44 1.19
C PHE A 5 -27.43 -7.20 1.88
N ALA A 6 -26.22 -7.09 1.33
CA ALA A 6 -25.01 -7.63 1.91
C ALA A 6 -23.96 -6.52 2.11
N LEU A 7 -23.18 -6.62 3.19
CA LEU A 7 -22.00 -5.77 3.39
C LEU A 7 -20.90 -6.17 2.40
N LYS A 8 -20.21 -5.19 1.83
CA LYS A 8 -19.20 -5.44 0.80
C LYS A 8 -17.98 -6.20 1.37
N PRO A 9 -17.56 -7.31 0.75
CA PRO A 9 -16.31 -8.01 1.07
C PRO A 9 -15.11 -7.56 0.19
N MET A 10 -15.38 -6.70 -0.81
CA MET A 10 -14.45 -6.18 -1.82
C MET A 10 -15.03 -4.91 -2.47
N ASN A 11 -14.19 -4.01 -3.00
CA ASN A 11 -14.64 -2.74 -3.61
C ASN A 11 -14.94 -2.86 -5.11
N CYS A 12 -14.44 -3.91 -5.76
CA CYS A 12 -14.44 -4.04 -7.22
C CYS A 12 -15.80 -3.82 -7.92
N PRO A 13 -16.95 -4.32 -7.41
CA PRO A 13 -18.25 -4.08 -8.06
C PRO A 13 -18.63 -2.60 -8.06
N GLY A 14 -18.30 -1.87 -6.98
CA GLY A 14 -18.55 -0.43 -6.88
C GLY A 14 -17.75 0.34 -7.92
N HIS A 15 -16.49 -0.04 -8.14
CA HIS A 15 -15.63 0.59 -9.15
C HIS A 15 -16.12 0.31 -10.58
N CYS A 16 -16.65 -0.88 -10.85
CA CYS A 16 -17.32 -1.17 -12.13
C CYS A 16 -18.54 -0.27 -12.36
N LEU A 17 -19.37 -0.06 -11.33
CA LEU A 17 -20.51 0.85 -11.42
C LEU A 17 -20.05 2.30 -11.68
N MET A 18 -18.97 2.76 -11.03
CA MET A 18 -18.37 4.07 -11.28
C MET A 18 -17.83 4.20 -12.71
N PHE A 19 -17.17 3.16 -13.23
CA PHE A 19 -16.74 3.14 -14.63
C PHE A 19 -17.93 3.27 -15.57
N LYS A 20 -18.97 2.44 -15.36
CA LYS A 20 -20.18 2.37 -16.19
C LYS A 20 -21.06 3.61 -16.14
N HIS A 21 -20.92 4.45 -15.10
CA HIS A 21 -21.78 5.62 -14.88
C HIS A 21 -21.82 6.59 -16.06
N ARG A 22 -20.75 6.69 -16.86
CA ARG A 22 -20.71 7.50 -18.08
C ARG A 22 -19.97 6.78 -19.20
N LYS A 23 -20.24 7.19 -20.45
CA LYS A 23 -19.45 6.74 -21.61
C LYS A 23 -17.97 7.07 -21.41
N ARG A 24 -17.10 6.11 -21.76
CA ARG A 24 -15.65 6.20 -21.63
C ARG A 24 -14.97 6.20 -22.99
N SER A 25 -13.90 6.97 -23.13
CA SER A 25 -13.04 6.98 -24.31
C SER A 25 -11.71 6.31 -24.00
N TYR A 26 -11.07 5.68 -24.99
CA TYR A 26 -9.72 5.12 -24.85
C TYR A 26 -8.70 6.16 -24.34
N ARG A 27 -8.93 7.45 -24.60
CA ARG A 27 -8.08 8.56 -24.13
C ARG A 27 -8.08 8.74 -22.61
N GLU A 28 -9.08 8.18 -21.92
CA GLU A 28 -9.18 8.19 -20.47
C GLU A 28 -8.52 6.97 -19.82
N LEU A 29 -8.06 6.00 -20.63
CA LEU A 29 -7.40 4.79 -20.16
C LEU A 29 -5.88 4.98 -20.20
N PRO A 30 -5.14 4.56 -19.15
CA PRO A 30 -5.61 3.77 -18.00
C PRO A 30 -6.32 4.62 -16.94
N MET A 31 -7.51 4.18 -16.53
CA MET A 31 -8.28 4.80 -15.44
C MET A 31 -8.01 4.06 -14.14
N ARG A 32 -7.45 4.76 -13.14
CA ARG A 32 -7.04 4.17 -11.85
C ARG A 32 -7.94 4.69 -10.73
N LEU A 33 -8.61 3.80 -10.02
CA LEU A 33 -9.50 4.12 -8.88
C LEU A 33 -8.98 3.46 -7.61
N CYS A 34 -8.65 4.23 -6.58
CA CYS A 34 -8.29 3.73 -5.26
C CYS A 34 -9.43 3.92 -4.25
N ASP A 35 -9.61 2.96 -3.34
CA ASP A 35 -10.60 3.01 -2.26
C ASP A 35 -10.05 2.35 -0.99
N PHE A 36 -10.02 3.11 0.11
CA PHE A 36 -9.67 2.63 1.46
C PHE A 36 -10.93 2.25 2.27
N GLY A 37 -11.99 1.84 1.57
CA GLY A 37 -13.26 1.46 2.13
C GLY A 37 -13.16 0.29 3.11
N VAL A 38 -14.02 0.33 4.13
CA VAL A 38 -14.11 -0.75 5.12
C VAL A 38 -14.76 -1.99 4.49
N LEU A 39 -14.06 -3.11 4.57
CA LEU A 39 -14.50 -4.41 4.06
C LEU A 39 -14.89 -5.34 5.19
N HIS A 40 -15.88 -6.19 4.93
CA HIS A 40 -16.35 -7.19 5.89
C HIS A 40 -16.34 -8.58 5.25
N ARG A 41 -15.70 -9.54 5.92
CA ARG A 41 -15.72 -10.97 5.56
C ARG A 41 -16.07 -11.78 6.79
N ASN A 42 -17.06 -12.66 6.68
CA ASN A 42 -17.47 -13.51 7.79
C ASN A 42 -16.57 -14.75 7.90
N GLU A 43 -15.31 -14.52 8.27
CA GLU A 43 -14.33 -15.57 8.53
C GLU A 43 -14.77 -16.49 9.68
N LEU A 44 -14.41 -17.77 9.58
CA LEU A 44 -14.62 -18.75 10.65
C LEU A 44 -13.94 -18.29 11.93
N SER A 45 -14.63 -18.37 13.07
CA SER A 45 -14.13 -17.86 14.35
C SER A 45 -12.79 -18.48 14.76
N GLY A 46 -12.58 -19.77 14.50
CA GLY A 46 -11.34 -20.48 14.78
C GLY A 46 -10.15 -20.09 13.89
N ALA A 47 -10.38 -19.32 12.82
CA ALA A 47 -9.32 -18.84 11.92
C ALA A 47 -8.90 -17.39 12.21
N LEU A 48 -9.56 -16.71 13.15
CA LEU A 48 -9.23 -15.33 13.50
C LEU A 48 -7.96 -15.29 14.36
N THR A 49 -7.02 -14.41 14.00
CA THR A 49 -5.72 -14.29 14.69
C THR A 49 -5.25 -12.84 14.70
N GLY A 50 -5.14 -12.24 15.89
CA GLY A 50 -4.60 -10.88 16.08
C GLY A 50 -5.17 -9.86 15.08
N LEU A 51 -4.26 -9.19 14.35
CA LEU A 51 -4.59 -8.30 13.22
C LEU A 51 -4.34 -8.94 11.84
N THR A 52 -3.76 -10.14 11.78
CA THR A 52 -3.42 -10.80 10.51
C THR A 52 -4.65 -11.38 9.79
N ARG A 53 -5.66 -11.80 10.56
CA ARG A 53 -6.94 -12.32 10.05
C ARG A 53 -8.11 -11.85 10.91
N VAL A 54 -8.88 -10.91 10.37
CA VAL A 54 -9.98 -10.20 11.04
C VAL A 54 -11.24 -10.19 10.16
N ARG A 55 -12.42 -9.95 10.75
CA ARG A 55 -13.69 -9.86 9.99
C ARG A 55 -13.95 -8.50 9.36
N ARG A 56 -13.39 -7.44 9.94
CA ARG A 56 -13.47 -6.06 9.45
C ARG A 56 -12.05 -5.56 9.23
N PHE A 57 -11.76 -5.06 8.03
CA PHE A 57 -10.43 -4.57 7.66
C PHE A 57 -10.52 -3.48 6.59
N GLN A 58 -9.43 -2.77 6.39
CA GLN A 58 -9.26 -1.80 5.29
C GLN A 58 -8.11 -2.24 4.41
N GLN A 59 -8.36 -2.23 3.09
CA GLN A 59 -7.33 -2.50 2.09
C GLN A 59 -6.98 -1.21 1.38
N ASP A 60 -5.72 -1.07 0.99
CA ASP A 60 -5.25 -0.05 0.06
C ASP A 60 -5.61 -0.44 -1.39
N ASP A 61 -6.88 -0.78 -1.57
CA ASP A 61 -7.42 -1.42 -2.76
C ASP A 61 -7.48 -0.43 -3.91
N ALA A 62 -7.13 -0.89 -5.10
CA ALA A 62 -7.32 -0.13 -6.31
C ALA A 62 -7.58 -0.99 -7.53
N HIS A 63 -8.29 -0.39 -8.48
CA HIS A 63 -8.69 -1.00 -9.72
C HIS A 63 -8.26 -0.13 -10.89
N ILE A 64 -7.50 -0.72 -11.80
CA ILE A 64 -7.03 -0.07 -13.02
C ILE A 64 -7.83 -0.63 -14.19
N PHE A 65 -8.57 0.21 -14.89
CA PHE A 65 -9.21 -0.12 -16.15
C PHE A 65 -8.29 0.33 -17.28
N CYS A 66 -7.82 -0.61 -18.09
CA CYS A 66 -6.87 -0.31 -19.17
C CYS A 66 -7.17 -1.10 -20.45
N MET A 67 -6.52 -0.69 -21.54
CA MET A 67 -6.47 -1.48 -22.78
C MET A 67 -5.54 -2.68 -22.61
N VAL A 68 -5.73 -3.73 -23.42
CA VAL A 68 -4.86 -4.92 -23.39
C VAL A 68 -3.39 -4.54 -23.65
N SER A 69 -3.13 -3.59 -24.54
CA SER A 69 -1.79 -3.09 -24.84
C SER A 69 -1.12 -2.35 -23.68
N GLN A 70 -1.88 -1.92 -22.68
CA GLN A 70 -1.38 -1.17 -21.51
C GLN A 70 -1.05 -2.07 -20.32
N ILE A 71 -1.44 -3.36 -20.34
CA ILE A 71 -1.31 -4.28 -19.19
C ILE A 71 0.13 -4.34 -18.68
N LYS A 72 1.12 -4.56 -19.57
CA LYS A 72 2.52 -4.72 -19.17
C LYS A 72 3.05 -3.49 -18.42
N ALA A 73 2.78 -2.29 -18.94
CA ALA A 73 3.20 -1.04 -18.33
C ALA A 73 2.54 -0.81 -16.97
N GLU A 74 1.24 -1.11 -16.84
CA GLU A 74 0.52 -0.96 -15.57
C GLU A 74 0.98 -1.98 -14.52
N VAL A 75 1.20 -3.24 -14.91
CA VAL A 75 1.74 -4.27 -14.00
C VAL A 75 3.14 -3.86 -13.52
N ALA A 76 4.03 -3.43 -14.41
CA ALA A 76 5.36 -2.96 -14.04
C ALA A 76 5.31 -1.77 -13.07
N GLY A 77 4.47 -0.77 -13.35
CA GLY A 77 4.30 0.39 -12.46
C GLY A 77 3.75 0.03 -11.08
N VAL A 78 2.87 -0.98 -10.97
CA VAL A 78 2.40 -1.48 -9.68
C VAL A 78 3.51 -2.23 -8.93
N LEU A 79 4.32 -3.03 -9.63
CA LEU A 79 5.46 -3.74 -9.03
C LEU A 79 6.54 -2.75 -8.53
N ASP A 80 6.82 -1.68 -9.27
CA ASP A 80 7.70 -0.59 -8.82
C ASP A 80 7.18 0.10 -7.55
N MET A 81 5.87 0.35 -7.49
CA MET A 81 5.23 0.91 -6.29
C MET A 81 5.39 -0.04 -5.09
N ILE A 82 5.20 -1.35 -5.29
CA ILE A 82 5.40 -2.36 -4.26
C ILE A 82 6.85 -2.37 -3.77
N ALA A 83 7.81 -2.38 -4.70
CA ALA A 83 9.24 -2.36 -4.38
C ALA A 83 9.63 -1.11 -3.59
N THR A 84 9.10 0.06 -3.97
CA THR A 84 9.33 1.33 -3.29
C THR A 84 8.79 1.32 -1.86
N VAL A 85 7.52 0.94 -1.67
CA VAL A 85 6.88 0.91 -0.35
C VAL A 85 7.57 -0.10 0.57
N TYR A 86 7.87 -1.31 0.08
CA TYR A 86 8.55 -2.30 0.89
C TYR A 86 10.01 -1.94 1.17
N GLY A 87 10.67 -1.21 0.26
CA GLY A 87 11.98 -0.62 0.49
C GLY A 87 11.98 0.35 1.67
N PHE A 88 11.01 1.27 1.74
CA PHE A 88 10.85 2.19 2.89
C PHE A 88 10.55 1.46 4.19
N LEU A 89 9.84 0.33 4.13
CA LEU A 89 9.53 -0.50 5.29
C LEU A 89 10.68 -1.44 5.69
N GLY A 90 11.79 -1.47 4.94
CA GLY A 90 12.92 -2.37 5.19
C GLY A 90 12.60 -3.86 4.96
N MET A 91 11.57 -4.15 4.17
CA MET A 91 11.07 -5.52 3.96
C MET A 91 11.60 -6.12 2.66
N SER A 92 12.05 -7.37 2.73
CA SER A 92 12.33 -8.18 1.54
C SER A 92 11.06 -8.89 1.07
N PHE A 93 10.97 -9.12 -0.24
CA PHE A 93 9.83 -9.81 -0.84
C PHE A 93 10.23 -10.76 -1.96
N ALA A 94 9.34 -11.71 -2.25
CA ALA A 94 9.42 -12.63 -3.37
C ALA A 94 8.14 -12.56 -4.20
N LEU A 95 8.28 -12.62 -5.52
CA LEU A 95 7.17 -12.60 -6.46
C LEU A 95 6.77 -14.03 -6.85
N LYS A 96 5.47 -14.30 -6.86
CA LYS A 96 4.90 -15.59 -7.30
C LYS A 96 3.81 -15.38 -8.33
N LEU A 97 3.92 -16.06 -9.47
CA LEU A 97 2.84 -16.09 -10.47
C LEU A 97 1.91 -17.26 -10.15
N SER A 98 0.70 -16.94 -9.72
CA SER A 98 -0.35 -17.89 -9.41
C SER A 98 -1.28 -18.08 -10.61
N THR A 99 -1.28 -19.29 -11.17
CA THR A 99 -1.96 -19.65 -12.42
C THR A 99 -3.36 -20.24 -12.18
N ARG A 100 -4.09 -20.52 -13.26
CA ARG A 100 -5.48 -21.00 -13.29
C ARG A 100 -5.75 -22.12 -12.27
N PRO A 101 -6.70 -21.91 -11.32
CA PRO A 101 -7.13 -22.94 -10.39
C PRO A 101 -8.05 -23.98 -11.06
N GLU A 102 -8.37 -25.07 -10.35
CA GLU A 102 -9.32 -26.08 -10.82
C GLU A 102 -10.72 -25.50 -11.11
N ASN A 103 -11.18 -24.58 -10.26
CA ASN A 103 -12.47 -23.90 -10.40
C ASN A 103 -12.26 -22.45 -10.87
N PHE A 104 -12.51 -22.19 -12.16
CA PHE A 104 -12.32 -20.87 -12.77
C PHE A 104 -13.54 -20.43 -13.60
N LEU A 105 -13.59 -19.14 -13.91
CA LEU A 105 -14.60 -18.52 -14.77
C LEU A 105 -14.00 -18.08 -16.11
N GLY A 106 -14.80 -18.15 -17.16
CA GLY A 106 -14.42 -17.72 -18.52
C GLY A 106 -13.80 -18.84 -19.34
N GLU A 107 -13.44 -18.51 -20.58
CA GLU A 107 -12.88 -19.46 -21.54
C GLU A 107 -11.38 -19.70 -21.29
N VAL A 108 -10.92 -20.92 -21.60
CA VAL A 108 -9.53 -21.37 -21.39
C VAL A 108 -8.55 -20.49 -22.17
N GLU A 109 -8.91 -20.07 -23.37
CA GLU A 109 -8.07 -19.26 -24.26
C GLU A 109 -7.82 -17.86 -23.70
N VAL A 110 -8.81 -17.28 -23.00
CA VAL A 110 -8.67 -15.98 -22.33
C VAL A 110 -7.68 -16.10 -21.17
N TRP A 111 -7.75 -17.21 -20.44
CA TRP A 111 -6.81 -17.52 -19.36
C TRP A 111 -5.40 -17.74 -19.85
N ASP A 112 -5.21 -18.53 -20.91
CA ASP A 112 -3.89 -18.80 -21.48
C ASP A 112 -3.24 -17.49 -21.96
N LYS A 113 -4.03 -16.58 -22.56
CA LYS A 113 -3.58 -15.23 -22.93
C LYS A 113 -3.23 -14.38 -21.71
N ALA A 114 -4.04 -14.43 -20.65
CA ALA A 114 -3.80 -13.69 -19.42
C ALA A 114 -2.49 -14.14 -18.74
N GLU A 115 -2.27 -15.45 -18.65
CA GLU A 115 -1.07 -16.04 -18.07
C GLU A 115 0.18 -15.72 -18.89
N ALA A 116 0.09 -15.78 -20.22
CA ALA A 116 1.18 -15.37 -21.11
C ALA A 116 1.56 -13.90 -20.90
N LEU A 117 0.58 -12.99 -20.90
CA LEU A 117 0.81 -11.56 -20.68
C LEU A 117 1.44 -11.26 -19.31
N MET A 118 0.98 -11.93 -18.25
CA MET A 118 1.53 -11.78 -16.90
C MET A 118 2.96 -12.35 -16.80
N THR A 119 3.22 -13.48 -17.46
CA THR A 119 4.56 -14.09 -17.54
C THR A 119 5.54 -13.18 -18.26
N GLU A 120 5.14 -12.61 -19.40
CA GLU A 120 5.95 -11.66 -20.14
C GLU A 120 6.24 -10.39 -19.33
N ALA A 121 5.22 -9.83 -18.68
CA ALA A 121 5.37 -8.65 -17.82
C ALA A 121 6.35 -8.92 -16.66
N LEU A 122 6.26 -10.09 -16.03
CA LEU A 122 7.19 -10.51 -14.97
C LEU A 122 8.61 -10.72 -15.48
N ASN A 123 8.80 -11.33 -16.66
CA ASN A 123 10.12 -11.55 -17.25
C ASN A 123 10.80 -10.22 -17.59
N GLU A 124 10.06 -9.29 -18.21
CA GLU A 124 10.57 -7.95 -18.52
C GLU A 124 10.92 -7.19 -17.22
N TYR A 125 10.02 -7.18 -16.23
CA TYR A 125 10.26 -6.53 -14.94
C TYR A 125 11.44 -7.16 -14.19
N SER A 126 11.56 -8.49 -14.19
CA SER A 126 12.65 -9.20 -13.53
C SER A 126 14.00 -8.89 -14.18
N GLY A 127 14.04 -8.79 -15.51
CA GLY A 127 15.24 -8.42 -16.26
C GLY A 127 15.75 -7.01 -15.97
N VAL A 128 14.86 -6.07 -15.63
CA VAL A 128 15.21 -4.68 -15.30
C VAL A 128 15.49 -4.50 -13.81
N SER A 129 14.62 -5.02 -12.95
CA SER A 129 14.65 -4.77 -11.50
C SER A 129 15.54 -5.75 -10.73
N GLY A 130 15.88 -6.90 -11.33
CA GLY A 130 16.61 -7.99 -10.68
C GLY A 130 15.77 -8.83 -9.70
N HIS A 131 14.47 -8.54 -9.53
CA HIS A 131 13.61 -9.33 -8.66
C HIS A 131 13.24 -10.66 -9.32
N ALA A 132 13.70 -11.77 -8.75
CA ALA A 132 13.32 -13.09 -9.21
C ALA A 132 11.86 -13.40 -8.88
N TRP A 133 11.20 -14.16 -9.75
CA TRP A 133 9.85 -14.65 -9.55
C TRP A 133 9.79 -16.18 -9.71
N SER A 134 8.75 -16.80 -9.15
CA SER A 134 8.54 -18.25 -9.23
C SER A 134 7.07 -18.58 -9.55
N LEU A 135 6.82 -19.79 -10.07
CA LEU A 135 5.46 -20.26 -10.33
C LEU A 135 4.80 -20.78 -9.06
N ASN A 136 3.49 -20.55 -8.94
CA ASN A 136 2.62 -21.08 -7.89
C ASN A 136 1.37 -21.70 -8.53
N PRO A 137 1.47 -22.91 -9.10
CA PRO A 137 0.43 -23.48 -9.94
C PRO A 137 -0.90 -23.66 -9.20
N GLY A 138 -2.00 -23.23 -9.82
CA GLY A 138 -3.36 -23.50 -9.33
C GLY A 138 -3.86 -22.61 -8.18
N ASP A 139 -3.07 -21.61 -7.76
CA ASP A 139 -3.45 -20.70 -6.67
C ASP A 139 -3.99 -19.35 -7.16
N GLY A 140 -4.32 -19.24 -8.46
CA GLY A 140 -4.91 -18.04 -9.07
C GLY A 140 -6.30 -17.71 -8.50
N ALA A 141 -6.75 -16.48 -8.70
CA ALA A 141 -8.13 -16.12 -8.34
C ALA A 141 -9.10 -16.78 -9.33
N PHE A 142 -10.36 -17.04 -8.95
CA PHE A 142 -11.32 -17.70 -9.84
C PHE A 142 -11.63 -16.93 -11.15
N TYR A 143 -11.25 -15.65 -11.23
CA TYR A 143 -11.49 -14.75 -12.37
C TYR A 143 -10.23 -14.37 -13.16
N GLY A 144 -9.05 -14.82 -12.74
CA GLY A 144 -7.82 -14.61 -13.50
C GLY A 144 -6.52 -14.90 -12.72
N PRO A 145 -5.37 -14.90 -13.43
CA PRO A 145 -4.07 -15.11 -12.80
C PRO A 145 -3.67 -13.91 -11.94
N LYS A 146 -2.81 -14.14 -10.95
CA LYS A 146 -2.31 -13.09 -10.07
C LYS A 146 -0.83 -13.22 -9.76
N ILE A 147 -0.19 -12.09 -9.55
CA ILE A 147 1.11 -11.99 -8.91
C ILE A 147 0.88 -11.82 -7.42
N ASP A 148 1.33 -12.80 -6.65
CA ASP A 148 1.34 -12.74 -5.20
C ASP A 148 2.71 -12.31 -4.71
N VAL A 149 2.71 -11.31 -3.84
CA VAL A 149 3.95 -10.81 -3.23
C VAL A 149 4.04 -11.30 -1.81
N GLN A 150 5.02 -12.16 -1.58
CA GLN A 150 5.31 -12.71 -0.27
C GLN A 150 6.35 -11.85 0.42
N VAL A 151 5.98 -11.28 1.56
CA VAL A 151 6.91 -10.59 2.46
C VAL A 151 7.33 -11.52 3.57
N PHE A 152 8.54 -11.32 4.09
CA PHE A 152 9.08 -12.13 5.17
C PHE A 152 9.13 -11.31 6.46
N ASP A 153 8.58 -11.85 7.54
CA ASP A 153 8.75 -11.25 8.86
C ASP A 153 10.17 -11.47 9.42
N ALA A 154 10.47 -10.93 10.60
CA ALA A 154 11.78 -11.10 11.26
C ALA A 154 12.14 -12.57 11.55
N LEU A 155 11.16 -13.48 11.56
CA LEU A 155 11.33 -14.93 11.74
C LEU A 155 11.40 -15.68 10.41
N LYS A 156 11.45 -14.96 9.27
CA LYS A 156 11.43 -15.48 7.90
C LYS A 156 10.15 -16.27 7.56
N ARG A 157 9.04 -16.04 8.25
CA ARG A 157 7.75 -16.63 7.87
C ARG A 157 7.17 -15.83 6.70
N PRO A 158 6.70 -16.52 5.64
CA PRO A 158 6.12 -15.84 4.48
C PRO A 158 4.69 -15.39 4.76
N HIS A 159 4.39 -14.12 4.48
CA HIS A 159 3.05 -13.56 4.52
C HIS A 159 2.70 -12.98 3.14
N GLN A 160 1.54 -13.35 2.60
CA GLN A 160 1.03 -12.74 1.38
C GLN A 160 0.32 -11.42 1.73
N CYS A 161 0.84 -10.33 1.19
CA CYS A 161 0.33 -8.98 1.44
C CYS A 161 -0.12 -8.33 0.13
N ALA A 162 0.83 -7.82 -0.66
CA ALA A 162 0.55 -7.28 -1.98
C ALA A 162 0.10 -8.35 -2.97
N THR A 163 -0.74 -7.93 -3.91
CA THR A 163 -1.24 -8.76 -4.99
C THR A 163 -1.55 -7.90 -6.21
N VAL A 164 -1.32 -8.44 -7.40
CA VAL A 164 -1.71 -7.85 -8.68
C VAL A 164 -2.48 -8.91 -9.45
N GLN A 165 -3.77 -8.69 -9.69
CA GLN A 165 -4.68 -9.71 -10.25
C GLN A 165 -5.27 -9.19 -11.55
N LEU A 166 -5.20 -10.00 -12.60
CA LEU A 166 -5.66 -9.62 -13.93
C LEU A 166 -7.06 -10.19 -14.17
N ASP A 167 -8.08 -9.35 -14.29
CA ASP A 167 -9.47 -9.74 -14.42
C ASP A 167 -10.06 -9.34 -15.78
N PHE A 168 -10.44 -10.36 -16.55
CA PHE A 168 -11.18 -10.23 -17.81
C PHE A 168 -12.69 -10.50 -17.64
N VAL A 169 -13.09 -11.13 -16.54
CA VAL A 169 -14.44 -11.66 -16.32
C VAL A 169 -15.37 -10.59 -15.75
N GLN A 170 -14.93 -9.82 -14.75
CA GLN A 170 -15.78 -8.81 -14.13
C GLN A 170 -16.18 -7.69 -15.10
N PRO A 171 -15.27 -7.15 -15.95
CA PRO A 171 -15.68 -6.23 -17.01
C PRO A 171 -16.75 -6.80 -17.95
N MET A 172 -16.70 -8.11 -18.25
CA MET A 172 -17.74 -8.77 -19.06
C MET A 172 -19.08 -8.85 -18.32
N ARG A 173 -19.07 -9.25 -17.04
CA ARG A 173 -20.29 -9.36 -16.22
C ARG A 173 -21.02 -8.03 -16.05
N PHE A 174 -20.28 -6.92 -15.97
CA PHE A 174 -20.86 -5.58 -15.86
C PHE A 174 -21.14 -4.92 -17.22
N ASP A 175 -20.85 -5.59 -18.34
CA ASP A 175 -20.90 -5.04 -19.70
C ASP A 175 -20.19 -3.68 -19.82
N LEU A 176 -18.95 -3.62 -19.31
CA LEU A 176 -18.13 -2.42 -19.37
C LEU A 176 -17.60 -2.21 -20.79
N LYS A 177 -17.71 -0.99 -21.30
CA LYS A 177 -17.29 -0.62 -22.65
C LYS A 177 -16.61 0.74 -22.67
N TYR A 178 -15.64 0.89 -23.56
CA TYR A 178 -15.02 2.17 -23.91
C TYR A 178 -15.00 2.34 -25.43
N GLN A 179 -15.04 3.58 -25.90
CA GLN A 179 -14.88 3.90 -27.31
C GLN A 179 -13.42 3.70 -27.73
N ALA A 180 -13.18 2.76 -28.63
CA ALA A 180 -11.86 2.41 -29.13
C ALA A 180 -11.29 3.50 -30.06
N PRO A 181 -9.95 3.60 -30.21
CA PRO A 181 -9.33 4.50 -31.17
C PRO A 181 -9.67 4.14 -32.62
N ALA A 182 -9.77 5.16 -33.48
CA ALA A 182 -10.07 5.00 -34.91
C ALA A 182 -9.08 4.10 -35.67
N SER A 183 -7.85 3.94 -35.16
CA SER A 183 -6.85 3.05 -35.75
C SER A 183 -7.22 1.56 -35.60
N LEU A 184 -7.92 1.19 -34.53
CA LEU A 184 -8.45 -0.17 -34.35
C LEU A 184 -9.76 -0.37 -35.12
N THR A 185 -10.53 0.70 -35.35
CA THR A 185 -11.76 0.65 -36.17
C THR A 185 -11.45 0.40 -37.65
N ALA A 186 -10.39 1.02 -38.18
CA ALA A 186 -9.96 0.82 -39.56
C ALA A 186 -9.46 -0.61 -39.85
N ALA A 187 -8.83 -1.29 -38.88
CA ALA A 187 -8.39 -2.68 -39.02
C ALA A 187 -9.57 -3.67 -39.04
N ALA A 188 -10.66 -3.36 -38.34
CA ALA A 188 -11.90 -4.16 -38.37
C ALA A 188 -12.71 -3.92 -39.66
N GLU A 189 -12.75 -2.69 -40.16
CA GLU A 189 -13.41 -2.33 -41.42
C GLU A 189 -12.64 -2.86 -42.64
N GLY A 190 -11.30 -2.90 -42.60
CA GLY A 190 -10.47 -3.48 -43.67
C GLY A 190 -10.60 -5.00 -43.85
N ALA A 191 -11.17 -5.70 -42.86
CA ALA A 191 -11.54 -7.11 -42.98
C ALA A 191 -12.98 -7.32 -43.49
N ALA A 192 -13.81 -6.28 -43.47
CA ALA A 192 -15.22 -6.31 -43.90
C ALA A 192 -15.47 -5.55 -45.22
N ALA A 193 -14.45 -4.89 -45.79
CA ALA A 193 -14.55 -4.12 -47.03
C ALA A 193 -14.15 -4.94 -48.27
N GLU A 194 -14.77 -6.10 -48.47
CA GLU A 194 -15.01 -6.66 -49.81
C GLU A 194 -16.52 -6.78 -49.99
N GLU A 195 -17.17 -5.68 -50.34
CA GLU A 195 -18.30 -5.56 -51.29
C GLU A 195 -18.97 -4.19 -51.13
N GLY A 196 -19.11 -3.49 -52.26
CA GLY A 196 -19.50 -2.08 -52.32
C GLY A 196 -20.89 -1.78 -51.74
N GLY A 197 -20.91 -0.97 -50.69
CA GLY A 197 -22.11 -0.34 -50.12
C GLY A 197 -21.79 1.06 -49.59
N ALA A 198 -22.79 1.95 -49.62
CA ALA A 198 -22.75 3.38 -49.27
C ALA A 198 -22.05 3.70 -47.92
N PRO A 199 -21.61 4.95 -47.66
CA PRO A 199 -20.89 5.29 -46.42
C PRO A 199 -21.83 5.18 -45.22
N GLU A 200 -21.83 4.01 -44.59
CA GLU A 200 -22.52 3.78 -43.33
C GLU A 200 -21.86 4.64 -42.24
N LYS A 201 -22.68 5.18 -41.33
CA LYS A 201 -22.23 5.91 -40.13
C LYS A 201 -21.06 5.14 -39.51
N LYS A 202 -19.89 5.79 -39.35
CA LYS A 202 -18.74 5.26 -38.59
C LYS A 202 -19.26 4.53 -37.35
N ALA A 203 -19.22 3.20 -37.38
CA ALA A 203 -19.66 2.41 -36.24
C ALA A 203 -18.71 2.77 -35.10
N GLU A 204 -19.22 3.37 -34.02
CA GLU A 204 -18.42 3.59 -32.82
C GLU A 204 -18.01 2.21 -32.30
N LEU A 205 -16.77 1.80 -32.57
CA LEU A 205 -16.25 0.52 -32.10
C LEU A 205 -16.10 0.61 -30.58
N PHE A 206 -16.88 -0.20 -29.87
CA PHE A 206 -16.77 -0.33 -28.43
C PHE A 206 -15.96 -1.58 -28.10
N GLU A 207 -14.94 -1.40 -27.28
CA GLU A 207 -14.15 -2.49 -26.73
C GLU A 207 -14.36 -2.60 -25.22
N ARG A 208 -13.98 -3.75 -24.65
CA ARG A 208 -14.06 -3.97 -23.20
C ARG A 208 -12.71 -3.68 -22.55
N PRO A 209 -12.67 -2.94 -21.43
CA PRO A 209 -11.44 -2.74 -20.69
C PRO A 209 -11.04 -4.03 -19.98
N VAL A 210 -9.75 -4.16 -19.72
CA VAL A 210 -9.21 -5.13 -18.76
C VAL A 210 -9.13 -4.47 -17.40
N MET A 211 -9.40 -5.22 -16.33
CA MET A 211 -9.37 -4.72 -14.96
C MET A 211 -8.19 -5.34 -14.22
N ILE A 212 -7.33 -4.51 -13.64
CA ILE A 212 -6.24 -4.97 -12.78
C ILE A 212 -6.62 -4.60 -11.35
N HIS A 213 -6.76 -5.62 -10.50
CA HIS A 213 -6.93 -5.45 -9.05
C HIS A 213 -5.55 -5.37 -8.43
N ARG A 214 -5.31 -4.39 -7.57
CA ARG A 214 -4.05 -4.31 -6.85
C ARG A 214 -4.22 -3.86 -5.42
N ALA A 215 -3.37 -4.40 -4.56
CA ALA A 215 -3.12 -3.91 -3.21
C ALA A 215 -1.61 -3.98 -2.95
N VAL A 216 -1.06 -3.00 -2.22
CA VAL A 216 0.38 -2.92 -1.89
C VAL A 216 0.60 -3.35 -0.44
N LEU A 217 -0.18 -2.84 0.50
CA LEU A 217 -0.11 -3.29 1.90
C LEU A 217 -0.91 -4.58 2.10
N GLY A 218 -1.92 -4.81 1.25
CA GLY A 218 -2.88 -5.90 1.43
C GLY A 218 -4.02 -5.41 2.31
N SER A 219 -4.00 -5.72 3.60
CA SER A 219 -4.81 -4.98 4.58
C SER A 219 -3.91 -4.20 5.52
N VAL A 220 -4.35 -3.00 5.89
CA VAL A 220 -3.60 -2.11 6.79
C VAL A 220 -3.37 -2.81 8.12
N GLU A 221 -4.37 -3.52 8.64
CA GLU A 221 -4.28 -4.27 9.90
C GLU A 221 -3.23 -5.38 9.83
N ARG A 222 -3.21 -6.16 8.74
CA ARG A 222 -2.23 -7.23 8.57
C ARG A 222 -0.82 -6.66 8.46
N MET A 223 -0.66 -5.59 7.71
CA MET A 223 0.64 -4.92 7.57
C MET A 223 1.13 -4.40 8.92
N ILE A 224 0.28 -3.76 9.73
CA ILE A 224 0.65 -3.31 11.08
C ILE A 224 1.10 -4.49 11.95
N ALA A 225 0.41 -5.64 11.92
CA ALA A 225 0.84 -6.82 12.64
C ALA A 225 2.24 -7.30 12.21
N ILE A 226 2.47 -7.40 10.90
CA ILE A 226 3.75 -7.85 10.36
C ILE A 226 4.86 -6.87 10.72
N LEU A 227 4.64 -5.55 10.60
CA LEU A 227 5.63 -4.54 10.96
C LEU A 227 5.91 -4.51 12.46
N THR A 228 4.90 -4.75 13.29
CA THR A 228 5.07 -4.83 14.75
C THR A 228 6.04 -5.96 15.12
N GLU A 229 5.91 -7.12 14.48
CA GLU A 229 6.83 -8.24 14.64
C GLU A 229 8.20 -7.97 13.99
N HIS A 230 8.21 -7.39 12.78
CA HIS A 230 9.43 -7.08 12.03
C HIS A 230 10.36 -6.14 12.80
N PHE A 231 9.81 -5.08 13.39
CA PHE A 231 10.56 -4.12 14.20
C PHE A 231 10.67 -4.52 15.68
N ALA A 232 10.00 -5.60 16.13
CA ALA A 232 9.89 -5.95 17.54
C ALA A 232 9.44 -4.76 18.43
N GLY A 233 8.54 -3.91 17.91
CA GLY A 233 8.09 -2.68 18.55
C GLY A 233 9.06 -1.48 18.48
N LYS A 234 10.26 -1.64 17.89
CA LYS A 234 11.25 -0.58 17.66
C LYS A 234 11.02 0.15 16.33
N TRP A 235 9.89 0.84 16.21
CA TRP A 235 9.50 1.55 14.99
C TRP A 235 10.57 2.53 14.46
N PRO A 236 10.75 2.67 13.13
CA PRO A 236 11.55 3.74 12.53
C PRO A 236 10.92 5.10 12.85
N PHE A 237 11.69 6.19 12.78
CA PHE A 237 11.24 7.48 13.29
C PHE A 237 10.02 8.01 12.53
N PHE A 238 9.99 7.86 11.21
CA PHE A 238 8.85 8.31 10.39
C PHE A 238 7.53 7.60 10.69
N LEU A 239 7.57 6.35 11.19
CA LEU A 239 6.38 5.51 11.43
C LEU A 239 6.02 5.41 12.92
N SER A 240 6.92 5.85 13.80
CA SER A 240 6.76 5.64 15.23
C SER A 240 5.59 6.44 15.79
N PRO A 241 4.68 5.81 16.57
CA PRO A 241 3.66 6.55 17.32
C PRO A 241 4.24 7.32 18.51
N ARG A 242 5.54 7.13 18.81
CA ARG A 242 6.26 7.70 19.95
C ARG A 242 7.60 8.22 19.48
N GLN A 243 7.59 9.34 18.77
CA GLN A 243 8.80 9.90 18.18
C GLN A 243 9.71 10.50 19.25
N VAL A 244 9.18 11.42 20.07
CA VAL A 244 9.98 12.19 21.03
C VAL A 244 9.36 12.21 22.42
N GLN A 245 10.20 12.06 23.44
CA GLN A 245 9.83 12.25 24.85
C GLN A 245 10.75 13.30 25.47
N VAL A 246 10.19 14.39 26.00
CA VAL A 246 10.93 15.39 26.76
C VAL A 246 10.89 15.02 28.24
N VAL A 247 12.04 15.09 28.90
CA VAL A 247 12.24 14.75 30.31
C VAL A 247 12.95 15.92 31.01
N PRO A 248 12.25 16.70 31.84
CA PRO A 248 12.86 17.76 32.63
C PRO A 248 13.66 17.18 33.80
N VAL A 249 14.84 17.74 34.09
CA VAL A 249 15.67 17.30 35.23
C VAL A 249 15.06 17.65 36.60
N SER A 250 14.18 18.65 36.64
CA SER A 250 13.49 19.13 37.83
C SER A 250 12.16 19.76 37.43
N LYS A 251 11.21 19.85 38.38
CA LYS A 251 9.89 20.47 38.16
C LYS A 251 9.95 21.92 37.68
N ILE A 252 11.04 22.61 38.03
CA ILE A 252 11.26 24.02 37.65
C ILE A 252 11.37 24.17 36.12
N TYR A 253 11.78 23.12 35.40
CA TYR A 253 11.96 23.14 33.94
C TYR A 253 10.78 22.53 33.18
N ILE A 254 9.65 22.26 33.84
CA ILE A 254 8.45 21.72 33.17
C ILE A 254 7.92 22.72 32.14
N ASP A 255 7.92 24.02 32.44
CA ASP A 255 7.40 25.04 31.53
C ASP A 255 8.23 25.08 30.23
N TYR A 256 9.55 24.99 30.34
CA TYR A 256 10.43 24.87 29.17
C TYR A 256 10.21 23.56 28.41
N ALA A 257 10.03 22.43 29.12
CA ALA A 257 9.73 21.16 28.46
C ALA A 257 8.41 21.20 27.66
N LEU A 258 7.39 21.89 28.18
CA LEU A 258 6.13 22.12 27.48
C LEU A 258 6.28 23.09 26.30
N GLU A 259 7.19 24.06 26.37
CA GLU A 259 7.54 24.91 25.24
C GLU A 259 8.18 24.09 24.10
N VAL A 260 9.15 23.23 24.43
CA VAL A 260 9.79 22.32 23.48
C VAL A 260 8.76 21.41 22.82
N GLN A 261 7.85 20.83 23.61
CA GLN A 261 6.75 20.02 23.09
C GLN A 261 5.90 20.79 22.07
N LYS A 262 5.52 22.04 22.38
CA LYS A 262 4.72 22.86 21.47
C LYS A 262 5.45 23.13 20.15
N LYS A 263 6.76 23.39 20.20
CA LYS A 263 7.58 23.59 18.98
C LYS A 263 7.62 22.32 18.13
N LEU A 264 7.89 21.16 18.73
CA LEU A 264 7.94 19.87 18.02
C LEU A 264 6.56 19.46 17.45
N ASN A 265 5.50 19.58 18.25
CA ASN A 265 4.14 19.32 17.79
C ASN A 265 3.72 20.31 16.68
N GLY A 266 4.12 21.58 16.79
CA GLY A 266 3.89 22.59 15.76
C GLY A 266 4.60 22.30 14.43
N ALA A 267 5.72 21.57 14.48
CA ALA A 267 6.43 21.06 13.31
C ALA A 267 5.85 19.73 12.78
N GLY A 268 4.83 19.16 13.43
CA GLY A 268 4.17 17.92 13.02
C GLY A 268 4.73 16.64 13.62
N PHE A 269 5.67 16.72 14.57
CA PHE A 269 6.22 15.55 15.26
C PHE A 269 5.44 15.23 16.53
N PHE A 270 5.29 13.95 16.83
CA PHE A 270 4.68 13.51 18.08
C PHE A 270 5.66 13.67 19.25
N CYS A 271 5.33 14.53 20.21
CA CYS A 271 6.14 14.78 21.38
C CYS A 271 5.32 14.69 22.68
N ASP A 272 5.80 13.88 23.62
CA ASP A 272 5.29 13.81 25.01
C ASP A 272 6.24 14.51 25.99
N VAL A 273 5.73 14.85 27.19
CA VAL A 273 6.51 15.41 28.30
C VAL A 273 6.26 14.62 29.57
N ASP A 274 7.32 14.17 30.26
CA ASP A 274 7.18 13.48 31.53
C ASP A 274 7.20 14.52 32.66
N THR A 275 6.03 14.86 33.19
CA THR A 275 5.88 15.81 34.31
C THR A 275 5.85 15.11 35.68
N SER A 276 6.21 13.83 35.74
CA SER A 276 6.18 13.05 36.98
C SER A 276 7.24 13.50 37.99
N CYS A 277 7.05 13.13 39.25
CA CYS A 277 7.99 13.46 40.34
C CYS A 277 9.13 12.43 40.48
N ARG A 278 9.39 11.62 39.45
CA ARG A 278 10.35 10.51 39.50
C ARG A 278 11.77 11.02 39.27
N THR A 279 12.76 10.17 39.57
CA THR A 279 14.16 10.50 39.28
C THR A 279 14.38 10.55 37.77
N LEU A 280 15.28 11.42 37.31
CA LEU A 280 15.64 11.55 35.89
C LEU A 280 15.97 10.20 35.25
N ASN A 281 16.80 9.40 35.92
CA ASN A 281 17.19 8.07 35.42
C ASN A 281 15.98 7.13 35.28
N LYS A 282 15.00 7.21 36.18
CA LYS A 282 13.79 6.41 36.09
C LYS A 282 12.92 6.85 34.92
N MET A 283 12.73 8.16 34.73
CA MET A 283 11.97 8.70 33.59
C MET A 283 12.60 8.30 32.26
N VAL A 284 13.92 8.54 32.10
CA VAL A 284 14.67 8.12 30.90
C VAL A 284 14.53 6.61 30.64
N ARG A 285 14.64 5.78 31.69
CA ARG A 285 14.50 4.33 31.56
C ARG A 285 13.10 3.92 31.12
N GLU A 286 12.06 4.54 31.67
CA GLU A 286 10.67 4.27 31.26
C GLU A 286 10.42 4.70 29.81
N SER A 287 10.98 5.84 29.37
CA SER A 287 10.91 6.29 27.97
C SER A 287 11.60 5.30 27.02
N GLN A 288 12.74 4.74 27.41
CA GLN A 288 13.43 3.69 26.64
C GLN A 288 12.58 2.42 26.55
N LEU A 289 11.99 1.97 27.66
CA LEU A 289 11.12 0.79 27.67
C LEU A 289 9.87 0.99 26.82
N ALA A 290 9.33 2.22 26.80
CA ALA A 290 8.22 2.62 25.95
C ALA A 290 8.57 2.78 24.46
N GLN A 291 9.85 2.61 24.08
CA GLN A 291 10.41 2.67 22.73
C GLN A 291 10.30 4.04 22.03
N TYR A 292 10.39 5.15 22.77
CA TYR A 292 10.50 6.48 22.14
C TYR A 292 11.80 6.59 21.33
N ASN A 293 11.74 7.05 20.08
CA ASN A 293 12.95 7.14 19.24
C ASN A 293 14.00 8.06 19.86
N TYR A 294 13.57 9.24 20.29
CA TYR A 294 14.43 10.23 20.94
C TYR A 294 13.89 10.66 22.31
N ILE A 295 14.82 10.82 23.25
CA ILE A 295 14.56 11.28 24.61
C ILE A 295 15.35 12.57 24.80
N LEU A 296 14.65 13.68 24.99
CA LEU A 296 15.22 15.02 25.14
C LEU A 296 15.26 15.38 26.63
N VAL A 297 16.45 15.47 27.20
CA VAL A 297 16.64 15.89 28.59
C VAL A 297 16.85 17.39 28.64
N VAL A 298 16.07 18.09 29.48
CA VAL A 298 16.14 19.55 29.62
C VAL A 298 16.37 19.97 31.08
N GLY A 299 17.38 20.80 31.31
CA GLY A 299 17.68 21.40 32.61
C GLY A 299 17.98 22.89 32.54
N ALA A 300 18.76 23.39 33.50
CA ALA A 300 19.09 24.80 33.64
C ALA A 300 19.76 25.34 32.37
N THR A 301 20.87 24.69 31.99
CA THR A 301 21.69 25.06 30.84
C THR A 301 20.90 25.00 29.55
N GLU A 302 20.07 23.96 29.38
CA GLU A 302 19.23 23.77 28.21
C GLU A 302 18.13 24.83 28.10
N ALA A 303 17.49 25.19 29.22
CA ALA A 303 16.44 26.21 29.25
C ALA A 303 17.00 27.61 28.95
N GLU A 304 18.18 27.94 29.45
CA GLU A 304 18.84 29.23 29.17
C GLU A 304 19.30 29.34 27.71
N ALA A 305 19.81 28.23 27.15
CA ALA A 305 20.36 28.21 25.79
C ALA A 305 19.31 27.91 24.70
N GLY A 306 18.08 27.52 25.05
CA GLY A 306 17.08 27.07 24.08
C GLY A 306 17.49 25.75 23.39
N THR A 307 18.14 24.85 24.13
CA THR A 307 18.66 23.57 23.62
C THR A 307 18.04 22.37 24.36
N ALA A 308 18.37 21.15 23.94
CA ALA A 308 18.06 19.93 24.66
C ALA A 308 19.20 18.91 24.53
N ASN A 309 19.43 18.12 25.58
CA ASN A 309 20.37 16.99 25.52
C ASN A 309 19.66 15.77 24.91
N VAL A 310 20.17 15.29 23.79
CA VAL A 310 19.50 14.31 22.93
C VAL A 310 20.03 12.91 23.22
N ARG A 311 19.12 11.98 23.48
CA ARG A 311 19.42 10.57 23.71
C ARG A 311 18.56 9.68 22.82
N THR A 312 19.08 8.54 22.40
CA THR A 312 18.31 7.53 21.66
C THR A 312 17.71 6.49 22.61
N ARG A 313 16.75 5.71 22.11
CA ARG A 313 16.22 4.53 22.83
C ARG A 313 17.28 3.49 23.22
N ASP A 314 18.38 3.42 22.47
CA ASP A 314 19.49 2.49 22.72
C ASP A 314 20.55 3.09 23.67
N ASN A 315 20.22 4.22 24.32
CA ASN A 315 21.03 4.92 25.31
C ASN A 315 22.29 5.60 24.76
N GLU A 316 22.33 5.89 23.46
CA GLU A 316 23.38 6.70 22.87
C GLU A 316 23.09 8.19 23.09
N VAL A 317 24.12 8.94 23.50
CA VAL A 317 24.02 10.37 23.82
C VAL A 317 24.61 11.17 22.67
N HIS A 318 23.77 11.94 21.97
CA HIS A 318 24.17 12.78 20.83
C HIS A 318 24.59 14.19 21.26
N GLY A 319 24.62 14.47 22.56
CA GLY A 319 24.98 15.77 23.12
C GLY A 319 23.83 16.77 23.08
N THR A 320 24.16 18.04 23.27
CA THR A 320 23.19 19.13 23.33
C THR A 320 23.01 19.75 21.95
N LYS A 321 21.76 19.86 21.49
CA LYS A 321 21.39 20.46 20.20
C LYS A 321 20.33 21.54 20.41
N SER A 322 20.30 22.55 19.54
CA SER A 322 19.22 23.53 19.55
C SER A 322 17.90 22.88 19.13
N ILE A 323 16.77 23.42 19.59
CA ILE A 323 15.45 22.88 19.23
C ILE A 323 15.18 23.06 17.74
N ASP A 324 15.66 24.15 17.13
CA ASP A 324 15.48 24.43 15.71
C ASP A 324 16.30 23.46 14.84
N ASP A 325 17.54 23.15 15.23
CA ASP A 325 18.36 22.15 14.54
C ASP A 325 17.73 20.75 14.65
N LEU A 326 17.14 20.42 15.80
CA LEU A 326 16.43 19.15 16.00
C LEU A 326 15.22 19.02 15.09
N ILE A 327 14.44 20.08 14.93
CA ILE A 327 13.29 20.09 14.01
C ILE A 327 13.79 19.87 12.57
N ALA A 328 14.88 20.51 12.16
CA ALA A 328 15.46 20.32 10.83
C ALA A 328 15.94 18.87 10.62
N GLU A 329 16.64 18.30 11.60
CA GLU A 329 17.11 16.91 11.56
C GLU A 329 15.94 15.91 11.49
N PHE A 330 14.92 16.08 12.33
CA PHE A 330 13.73 15.22 12.31
C PHE A 330 12.95 15.35 11.00
N THR A 331 12.91 16.54 10.40
CA THR A 331 12.29 16.76 9.09
C THR A 331 13.05 16.01 8.00
N GLN A 332 14.38 16.09 8.02
CA GLN A 332 15.21 15.33 7.07
C GLN A 332 15.07 13.82 7.28
N MET A 333 15.05 13.35 8.53
CA MET A 333 14.85 11.93 8.82
C MET A 333 13.49 11.41 8.35
N ALA A 334 12.43 12.19 8.54
CA ALA A 334 11.10 11.84 8.04
C ALA A 334 11.08 11.80 6.51
N ALA A 335 11.74 12.74 5.83
CA ALA A 335 11.87 12.77 4.37
C ALA A 335 12.70 11.58 3.82
N ASP A 336 13.73 11.17 4.56
CA ASP A 336 14.59 10.03 4.23
C ASP A 336 13.94 8.68 4.56
N HIS A 337 12.74 8.66 5.17
CA HIS A 337 12.06 7.44 5.65
C HIS A 337 12.92 6.64 6.66
N LYS A 338 13.65 7.34 7.54
CA LYS A 338 14.49 6.74 8.60
C LYS A 338 13.75 6.53 9.91
#